data_AF-A0A7L3URE3-F1
#
_entry.id   AF-A0A7L3URE3-F1
#
_cell.length_a   1.000
_cell.length_b   1.000
_cell.length_c   1.000
_cell.angle_alpha   90.00
_cell.angle_beta   90.00
_cell.angle_gamma   90.00
#
_symmetry.space_group_name_H-M   'P 1'
#
loop_
_entity.id
_entity.type
_entity.pdbx_description
1 polymer ?
#
loop_
_entity_poly.entity_id
_entity_poly.type
_entity_poly.pdbx_seq_one_letter_code
_entity_poly.pdbx_strand_id
1 'polypeptide(L)'
;ATPRSTARQLVREALERYGLAAEEGTWGEYVLCDVVGRPGGPGGAWQVEHLRPVGDGERPLVLQDVWKPKTGCSRRFEIRRRQEVERVCGGEDAETPGECPPAPPSPRVPSPGPVTPPHI
;
A
#
# COMPACT_ATOMS: atom_id res chain seq x y z
N ALA A 1 3.85 19.61 -13.54
CA ALA A 1 3.50 18.19 -13.77
C ALA A 1 2.25 18.09 -14.67
N THR A 2 2.24 17.17 -15.63
CA THR A 2 1.11 16.91 -16.54
C THR A 2 0.79 15.41 -16.57
N PRO A 3 -0.40 14.97 -17.04
CA PRO A 3 -0.72 13.54 -17.16
C PRO A 3 0.27 12.73 -18.01
N ARG A 4 1.02 13.38 -18.92
CA ARG A 4 2.03 12.71 -19.75
C ARG A 4 3.42 12.63 -19.09
N SER A 5 3.63 13.32 -17.98
CA SER A 5 4.91 13.33 -17.26
C SER A 5 5.23 11.95 -16.72
N THR A 6 6.46 11.49 -16.96
CA THR A 6 6.92 10.21 -16.41
C THR A 6 7.35 10.36 -14.96
N ALA A 7 7.41 9.25 -14.21
CA ALA A 7 7.88 9.26 -12.83
C ALA A 7 9.28 9.88 -12.71
N ARG A 8 10.21 9.55 -13.63
CA ARG A 8 11.56 10.13 -13.64
C ARG A 8 11.57 11.64 -13.84
N GLN A 9 10.70 12.17 -14.70
CA GLN A 9 10.57 13.61 -14.91
C GLN A 9 10.05 14.31 -13.66
N LEU A 10 9.05 13.72 -12.99
CA LEU A 10 8.49 14.28 -11.75
C LEU A 10 9.50 14.30 -10.61
N VAL A 11 10.28 13.22 -10.43
CA VAL A 11 11.35 13.15 -9.43
C VAL A 11 12.40 14.22 -9.70
N ARG A 12 12.84 14.38 -10.96
CA ARG A 12 13.78 15.43 -11.35
C ARG A 12 13.23 16.82 -10.99
N GLU A 13 12.05 17.19 -11.49
CA GLU A 13 11.46 18.50 -11.23
C GLU A 13 11.33 18.81 -9.72
N ALA A 14 10.97 17.81 -8.91
CA ALA A 14 10.83 17.99 -7.48
C ALA A 14 12.20 18.21 -6.81
N LEU A 15 13.19 17.36 -7.11
CA LEU A 15 14.54 17.51 -6.56
C LEU A 15 15.19 18.84 -6.95
N GLU A 16 14.93 19.34 -8.18
CA GLU A 16 15.32 20.70 -8.62
C GLU A 16 14.69 21.77 -7.74
N ARG A 17 13.37 21.71 -7.52
CA ARG A 17 12.65 22.69 -6.68
C ARG A 17 13.12 22.70 -5.22
N TYR A 18 13.54 21.55 -4.69
CA TYR A 18 14.04 21.44 -3.32
C TYR A 18 15.55 21.70 -3.20
N GLY A 19 16.26 21.99 -4.29
CA GLY A 19 17.70 22.22 -4.27
C GLY A 19 18.52 20.96 -3.91
N LEU A 20 17.94 19.77 -4.07
CA LEU A 20 18.59 18.47 -3.81
C LEU A 20 19.32 17.92 -5.06
N ALA A 21 19.38 18.76 -6.09
CA ALA A 21 19.83 18.50 -7.45
C ALA A 21 21.26 18.96 -7.73
N ALA A 22 22.13 18.96 -6.72
CA ALA A 22 23.45 19.59 -6.83
C ALA A 22 24.39 18.87 -7.81
N GLU A 23 24.24 17.54 -7.98
CA GLU A 23 25.18 16.72 -8.74
C GLU A 23 24.48 15.91 -9.84
N GLU A 24 25.14 15.82 -11.00
CA GLU A 24 24.70 14.97 -12.11
C GLU A 24 24.84 13.49 -11.71
N GLY A 25 23.73 12.87 -11.31
CA GLY A 25 23.69 11.47 -10.88
C GLY A 25 22.76 11.22 -9.70
N THR A 26 22.52 12.24 -8.88
CA THR A 26 21.68 12.13 -7.67
C THR A 26 20.25 11.70 -7.99
N TRP A 27 19.70 12.07 -9.15
CA TRP A 27 18.35 11.68 -9.57
C TRP A 27 18.12 10.16 -9.62
N GLY A 28 19.16 9.41 -9.98
CA GLY A 28 19.11 7.96 -10.08
C GLY A 28 18.95 7.29 -8.72
N GLU A 29 19.32 7.97 -7.63
CA GLU A 29 19.20 7.45 -6.27
C GLU A 29 17.78 7.59 -5.71
N TYR A 30 16.90 8.33 -6.38
CA TYR A 30 15.53 8.56 -5.95
C TYR A 30 14.53 7.83 -6.84
N VAL A 31 13.40 7.50 -6.24
CA VAL A 31 12.26 6.86 -6.90
C VAL A 31 10.97 7.47 -6.37
N LEU A 32 9.98 7.56 -7.26
CA LEU A 32 8.63 7.93 -6.87
C LEU A 32 7.92 6.69 -6.33
N CYS A 33 7.31 6.80 -5.17
CA CYS A 33 6.55 5.74 -4.54
C CYS A 33 5.07 6.08 -4.53
N ASP A 34 4.24 5.13 -4.93
CA ASP A 34 2.80 5.17 -4.74
C ASP A 34 2.48 4.56 -3.38
N VAL A 35 2.08 5.39 -2.42
CA VAL A 35 1.95 4.99 -1.01
C VAL A 35 0.49 5.05 -0.58
N VAL A 36 0.04 3.95 0.01
CA VAL A 36 -1.30 3.80 0.58
C VAL A 36 -1.15 3.59 2.07
N GLY A 37 -2.00 4.27 2.83
CA GLY A 37 -1.96 4.19 4.29
C GLY A 37 -3.28 4.61 4.90
N ARG A 38 -3.35 4.60 6.22
CA ARG A 38 -4.54 4.99 6.97
C ARG A 38 -4.28 6.27 7.76
N PRO A 39 -5.28 7.17 7.85
CA PRO A 39 -5.22 8.23 8.84
C PRO A 39 -5.12 7.60 10.23
N GLY A 40 -4.29 8.15 11.11
CA GLY A 40 -4.28 7.75 12.49
C GLY A 40 -5.64 8.05 13.15
N GLY A 41 -5.90 7.44 14.32
CA GLY A 41 -7.01 7.84 15.17
C GLY A 41 -6.89 9.30 15.64
N PRO A 42 -7.77 9.79 16.53
CA PRO A 42 -7.70 11.16 17.03
C PRO A 42 -6.30 11.49 17.59
N GLY A 43 -5.59 12.42 16.95
CA GLY A 43 -4.21 12.80 17.30
C GLY A 43 -3.10 11.86 16.79
N GLY A 44 -3.43 10.79 16.07
CA GLY A 44 -2.47 9.84 15.51
C GLY A 44 -1.89 10.28 14.16
N ALA A 45 -0.61 9.97 13.94
CA ALA A 45 0.04 10.20 12.66
C ALA A 45 -0.42 9.18 11.60
N TRP A 46 -0.40 9.60 10.34
CA TRP A 46 -0.70 8.73 9.20
C TRP A 46 0.29 7.55 9.12
N GLN A 47 -0.23 6.34 8.96
CA GLN A 47 0.56 5.09 8.92
C GLN A 47 0.55 4.51 7.51
N VAL A 48 1.74 4.15 7.00
CA VAL A 48 1.92 3.46 5.73
C VAL A 48 1.44 2.01 5.89
N GLU A 49 0.58 1.54 4.99
CA GLU A 49 0.19 0.12 4.91
C GLU A 49 0.81 -0.57 3.70
N HIS A 50 0.94 0.15 2.59
CA HIS A 50 1.49 -0.40 1.36
C HIS A 50 2.28 0.67 0.61
N LEU A 51 3.40 0.25 0.02
CA LEU A 51 4.26 1.09 -0.79
C LEU A 51 4.64 0.34 -2.06
N ARG A 52 4.46 0.99 -3.21
CA ARG A 52 4.89 0.48 -4.51
C ARG A 52 5.89 1.45 -5.15
N PRO A 53 7.11 1.02 -5.50
CA PRO A 53 7.99 1.80 -6.37
C PRO A 53 7.35 1.98 -7.75
N VAL A 54 7.31 3.20 -8.24
CA VAL A 54 6.79 3.54 -9.58
C VAL A 54 7.96 3.55 -10.56
N GLY A 55 7.85 2.75 -11.62
CA GLY A 55 8.86 2.65 -12.65
C GLY A 55 9.07 3.97 -13.39
N ASP A 56 10.32 4.24 -13.78
CA ASP A 56 10.77 5.51 -14.35
C ASP A 56 9.94 6.01 -15.56
N GLY A 57 9.42 5.08 -16.36
CA GLY A 57 8.62 5.35 -17.57
C GLY A 57 7.10 5.37 -17.34
N GLU A 58 6.63 5.00 -16.15
CA GLU A 58 5.20 5.06 -15.82
C GLU A 58 4.71 6.52 -15.80
N ARG A 59 3.40 6.71 -15.96
CA ARG A 59 2.72 8.01 -15.90
C ARG A 59 1.87 8.10 -14.63
N PRO A 60 2.43 8.54 -13.49
CA PRO A 60 1.81 8.38 -12.18
C PRO A 60 0.51 9.18 -12.04
N LEU A 61 0.43 10.32 -12.73
CA LEU A 61 -0.76 11.18 -12.73
C LEU A 61 -1.94 10.55 -13.48
N VAL A 62 -1.71 9.70 -14.48
CA VAL A 62 -2.80 8.92 -15.10
C VAL A 62 -3.33 7.89 -14.10
N LEU A 63 -2.41 7.19 -13.40
CA LEU A 63 -2.76 6.21 -12.38
C LEU A 63 -3.55 6.85 -11.21
N GLN A 64 -3.24 8.09 -10.86
CA GLN A 64 -3.95 8.87 -9.84
C GLN A 64 -5.45 9.03 -10.14
N ASP A 65 -5.77 9.19 -11.42
CA ASP A 65 -7.14 9.45 -11.87
C ASP A 65 -7.96 8.16 -11.95
N VAL A 66 -7.35 7.04 -12.38
CA VAL A 66 -8.05 5.79 -12.65
C VAL A 66 -8.09 4.79 -11.49
N TRP A 67 -7.34 5.04 -10.40
CA TRP A 67 -7.31 4.13 -9.25
C TRP A 67 -7.51 4.85 -7.92
N LYS A 68 -8.42 4.32 -7.09
CA LYS A 68 -8.73 4.83 -5.75
C LYS A 68 -8.42 3.78 -4.67
N PRO A 69 -7.91 4.20 -3.50
CA PRO A 69 -7.68 3.29 -2.38
C PRO A 69 -9.01 2.76 -1.81
N LYS A 70 -8.93 1.65 -1.07
CA LYS A 70 -10.07 1.10 -0.32
C LYS A 70 -10.62 2.11 0.68
N THR A 71 -11.90 2.00 1.02
CA THR A 71 -12.55 2.85 2.04
C THR A 71 -11.76 2.83 3.35
N GLY A 72 -11.50 4.00 3.93
CA GLY A 72 -10.69 4.16 5.14
C GLY A 72 -9.19 4.31 4.91
N CYS A 73 -8.71 4.09 3.68
CA CYS A 73 -7.33 4.37 3.30
C CYS A 73 -7.23 5.68 2.51
N SER A 74 -6.07 6.32 2.59
CA SER A 74 -5.68 7.43 1.73
C SER A 74 -4.42 7.09 0.95
N ARG A 75 -4.26 7.75 -0.21
CA ARG A 75 -3.17 7.51 -1.16
C ARG A 75 -2.39 8.80 -1.37
N ARG A 76 -1.06 8.73 -1.43
CA ARG A 76 -0.19 9.86 -1.78
C ARG A 76 1.07 9.39 -2.51
N PHE A 77 1.64 10.26 -3.34
CA PHE A 77 2.95 10.02 -3.93
C PHE A 77 4.04 10.60 -3.03
N GLU A 78 5.10 9.82 -2.83
CA GLU A 78 6.28 10.22 -2.05
C GLU A 78 7.55 10.04 -2.89
N ILE A 79 8.54 10.89 -2.70
CA ILE A 79 9.88 10.70 -3.27
C ILE A 79 10.77 10.14 -2.18
N ARG A 80 11.36 8.96 -2.43
CA ARG A 80 12.24 8.28 -1.47
C ARG A 80 13.55 7.88 -2.13
N ARG A 81 14.56 7.59 -1.31
CA ARG A 81 15.80 6.99 -1.81
C ARG A 81 15.56 5.53 -2.16
N ARG A 82 16.06 5.06 -3.31
CA ARG A 82 15.93 3.67 -3.77
C ARG A 82 16.45 2.68 -2.73
N GLN A 83 17.56 3.01 -2.07
CA GLN A 83 18.15 2.18 -1.01
C GLN A 83 17.22 2.03 0.20
N GLU A 84 16.45 3.07 0.56
CA GLU A 84 15.47 2.99 1.65
C GLU A 84 14.31 2.08 1.26
N VAL A 85 13.80 2.25 0.03
CA VAL A 85 12.69 1.47 -0.51
C VAL A 85 13.06 -0.01 -0.64
N GLU A 86 14.28 -0.31 -1.07
CA GLU A 86 14.78 -1.68 -1.16
C GLU A 86 14.84 -2.36 0.22
N ARG A 87 15.18 -1.65 1.30
CA ARG A 87 15.12 -2.22 2.66
C ARG A 87 13.70 -2.49 3.13
N VAL A 88 12.76 -1.60 2.79
CA VAL A 88 11.35 -1.72 3.20
C VAL A 88 10.63 -2.80 2.39
N CYS A 89 10.95 -2.94 1.11
CA CYS A 89 10.31 -3.92 0.22
C CYS A 89 11.06 -5.25 0.12
N GLY A 90 12.35 -5.28 0.47
CA GLY A 90 13.22 -6.46 0.46
C GLY A 90 13.46 -7.06 1.84
N GLY A 91 12.94 -6.44 2.90
CA GLY A 91 12.80 -7.09 4.21
C GLY A 91 11.69 -8.13 4.13
N GLU A 92 12.08 -9.39 4.32
CA GLU A 92 11.20 -10.54 4.47
C GLU A 92 9.99 -10.22 5.36
N ASP A 93 8.80 -10.54 4.84
CA ASP A 93 7.54 -10.74 5.56
C ASP A 93 7.24 -9.76 6.71
N ALA A 94 6.77 -8.56 6.37
CA ALA A 94 5.84 -7.86 7.25
C ALA A 94 4.47 -8.59 7.21
N GLU A 95 4.43 -9.80 7.76
CA GLU A 95 3.20 -10.41 8.26
C GLU A 95 2.67 -9.47 9.33
N THR A 96 1.79 -8.56 8.94
CA THR A 96 0.87 -7.94 9.88
C THR A 96 -0.23 -8.97 10.06
N PRO A 97 -0.38 -9.60 11.25
CA PRO A 97 -1.59 -10.37 11.54
C PRO A 97 -2.70 -9.34 11.66
N GLY A 98 -3.37 -9.06 10.54
CA GLY A 98 -4.72 -8.57 10.55
C GLY A 98 -5.58 -9.67 11.13
N GLU A 99 -5.62 -9.76 12.45
CA GLU A 99 -6.51 -10.66 13.16
C GLU A 99 -7.94 -10.14 12.92
N CYS A 100 -8.56 -10.64 11.84
CA CYS A 100 -10.01 -10.66 11.76
C CYS A 100 -10.50 -11.41 13.00
N PRO A 101 -11.34 -10.84 13.86
CA PRO A 101 -11.94 -11.62 14.94
C PRO A 101 -12.63 -12.83 14.30
N PRO A 102 -12.44 -14.04 14.84
CA PRO A 102 -13.08 -15.23 14.29
C PRO A 102 -14.58 -15.00 14.26
N ALA A 103 -15.19 -15.33 13.11
CA ALA A 103 -16.64 -15.26 12.94
C ALA A 103 -17.32 -16.00 14.11
N PRO A 104 -18.45 -15.48 14.65
CA PRO A 104 -19.17 -16.16 15.70
C PRO A 104 -19.53 -17.57 15.25
N PRO A 105 -19.44 -18.58 16.13
CA PRO A 105 -19.70 -19.96 15.75
C PRO A 105 -21.13 -20.09 15.21
N SER A 106 -21.28 -20.69 14.03
CA SER A 106 -22.57 -21.01 13.44
C SER A 106 -23.43 -21.80 14.44
N PRO A 107 -24.74 -21.52 14.56
CA PRO A 107 -25.61 -22.27 15.46
C PRO A 107 -25.58 -23.76 15.07
N ARG A 108 -25.22 -24.61 16.04
CA ARG A 108 -25.27 -26.07 15.88
C ARG A 108 -26.70 -26.46 15.59
N VAL A 109 -26.96 -26.96 14.38
CA VAL A 109 -28.19 -27.68 14.07
C VAL A 109 -28.10 -29.03 14.79
N PRO A 110 -29.06 -29.38 15.68
CA PRO A 110 -29.02 -30.66 16.37
C PRO A 110 -29.18 -31.80 15.34
N SER A 111 -28.29 -32.79 15.42
CA SER A 111 -28.36 -34.01 14.61
C SER A 111 -29.64 -34.79 14.95
N PRO A 112 -30.37 -35.34 13.96
CA PRO A 112 -31.49 -36.23 14.26
C PRO A 112 -30.98 -37.48 14.97
N GLY A 113 -31.56 -37.77 16.14
CA GLY A 113 -31.21 -38.94 16.95
C GLY A 113 -31.55 -40.27 16.23
N PRO A 114 -30.93 -41.39 16.66
CA PRO A 114 -31.18 -42.68 16.03
C PRO A 114 -32.61 -43.15 16.29
N VAL A 115 -33.31 -43.52 15.22
CA VAL A 115 -34.60 -44.22 15.28
C VAL A 115 -34.36 -45.67 15.68
N THR A 116 -34.89 -46.06 16.85
CA THR A 116 -34.89 -47.46 17.30
C THR A 116 -36.04 -48.20 16.61
N PRO A 117 -35.81 -49.34 15.94
CA PRO A 117 -36.90 -50.15 15.41
C PRO A 117 -37.62 -50.91 16.54
N PRO A 118 -38.93 -51.19 16.41
CA PRO A 118 -39.67 -51.95 17.42
C PRO A 118 -39.28 -53.43 17.37
N HIS A 119 -39.19 -54.03 18.56
CA HIS A 119 -39.10 -55.47 18.71
C HIS A 119 -40.46 -56.13 18.39
N ILE A 120 -40.44 -57.16 17.54
CA ILE A 120 -41.47 -58.21 17.46
C ILE A 120 -40.84 -59.52 17.91
#